data_AF-A0A2W5R0N6-F1
#
_entry.id   AF-A0A2W5R0N6-F1
#
_cell.length_a   1.000
_cell.length_b   1.000
_cell.length_c   1.000
_cell.angle_alpha   90.00
_cell.angle_beta   90.00
_cell.angle_gamma   90.00
#
_symmetry.space_group_name_H-M   'P 1'
#
loop_
_entity.id
_entity.type
_entity.pdbx_description
1 polymer ?
#
loop_
_entity_poly.entity_id
_entity_poly.type
_entity_poly.pdbx_seq_one_letter_code
_entity_poly.pdbx_strand_id
1 'polypeptide(L)' 'MCEDCFDEDETASAGHDSAQLALAARHIERDMAGEPVRAQAWDIYFGRATGPVDWRSMQRMARCIEAAQVLLAIGRR' A
#
# COMPACT_ATOMS: atom_id res chain seq x y z
N MET A 1 19.83 -21.63 18.66
CA MET A 1 18.81 -21.43 17.63
C MET A 1 17.64 -20.76 18.34
N CYS A 2 17.33 -19.51 18.00
CA CYS A 2 16.25 -18.77 18.63
C CYS A 2 14.96 -19.09 17.85
N GLU A 3 14.01 -19.78 18.49
CA GLU A 3 12.74 -20.25 17.90
C GLU A 3 11.63 -19.18 17.95
N ASP A 4 11.99 -17.90 18.07
CA ASP A 4 11.03 -16.79 18.27
C ASP A 4 10.91 -15.86 17.03
N CYS A 5 11.50 -16.25 15.90
CA CYS A 5 11.47 -15.46 14.66
C CYS A 5 10.49 -16.01 13.60
N PHE A 6 9.52 -16.83 14.00
CA PHE A 6 8.56 -17.47 13.07
C PHE A 6 7.09 -17.10 13.29
N ASP A 7 6.81 -16.10 14.13
CA ASP A 7 5.51 -15.43 14.18
C ASP A 7 5.69 -13.95 13.79
N GLU A 8 6.31 -13.69 12.63
CA GLU A 8 6.07 -12.42 11.95
C GLU A 8 4.66 -12.49 11.39
N ASP A 9 3.72 -12.09 12.26
CA ASP A 9 2.44 -11.51 11.94
C ASP A 9 2.08 -11.70 10.46
N GLU A 10 1.46 -12.84 10.18
CA GLU A 10 0.45 -12.94 9.14
C GLU A 10 -0.65 -11.95 9.53
N THR A 11 -0.36 -10.67 9.34
CA THR A 11 -1.31 -9.59 9.20
C THR A 11 -2.02 -9.89 7.90
N ALA A 12 -2.88 -10.91 7.99
CA ALA A 12 -3.94 -11.20 7.07
C ALA A 12 -4.71 -9.89 6.94
N SER A 13 -4.31 -9.09 5.95
CA SER A 13 -4.98 -7.86 5.60
C SER A 13 -6.41 -8.27 5.33
N ALA A 14 -7.30 -7.89 6.24
CA ALA A 14 -8.68 -8.26 6.17
C ALA A 14 -9.28 -7.76 4.84
N GLY A 15 -9.37 -8.68 3.87
CA GLY A 15 -10.50 -8.83 2.96
C GLY A 15 -10.61 -7.91 1.76
N HIS A 16 -9.55 -7.24 1.26
CA HIS A 16 -9.63 -6.50 -0.01
C HIS A 16 -8.74 -7.14 -1.08
N ASP A 17 -9.28 -7.32 -2.29
CA ASP A 17 -8.49 -7.73 -3.46
C ASP A 17 -7.32 -6.74 -3.63
N SER A 18 -6.09 -7.24 -3.60
CA SER A 18 -4.87 -6.42 -3.66
C SER A 18 -4.82 -5.56 -4.92
N ALA A 19 -5.41 -6.03 -6.03
CA ALA A 19 -5.54 -5.25 -7.25
C ALA A 19 -6.50 -4.06 -7.09
N GLN A 20 -7.63 -4.26 -6.41
CA GLN A 20 -8.60 -3.19 -6.13
C GLN A 20 -8.01 -2.15 -5.16
N LEU A 21 -7.30 -2.62 -4.13
CA LEU A 21 -6.63 -1.74 -3.17
C LEU A 21 -5.57 -0.88 -3.88
N ALA A 22 -4.74 -1.50 -4.74
CA ALA A 22 -3.74 -0.78 -5.51
C ALA A 22 -4.36 0.26 -6.45
N LEU A 23 -5.44 -0.10 -7.14
CA LEU A 23 -6.15 0.82 -8.04
C LEU A 23 -6.76 1.99 -7.26
N ALA A 24 -7.43 1.73 -6.14
CA ALA A 24 -8.01 2.77 -5.30
C ALA A 24 -6.94 3.72 -4.72
N ALA A 25 -5.84 3.17 -4.19
CA ALA A 25 -4.75 3.98 -3.66
C ALA A 25 -4.11 4.88 -4.74
N ARG A 26 -3.96 4.37 -5.97
CA ARG A 26 -3.44 5.15 -7.11
C ARG A 26 -4.41 6.23 -7.57
N HIS A 27 -5.71 6.00 -7.48
CA HIS A 27 -6.69 7.05 -7.74
C HIS A 27 -6.63 8.16 -6.69
N ILE A 28 -6.56 7.81 -5.41
CA ILE A 28 -6.43 8.78 -4.32
C ILE A 28 -5.16 9.62 -4.50
N GLU A 29 -4.03 8.98 -4.81
CA GLU A 29 -2.76 9.67 -5.01
C GLU A 29 -2.84 10.74 -6.11
N ARG A 30 -3.53 10.43 -7.21
CA ARG A 30 -3.69 11.34 -8.35
C ARG A 30 -4.49 12.58 -7.98
N ASP A 31 -5.41 12.46 -7.03
CA ASP A 31 -6.26 13.56 -6.58
C ASP A 31 -5.58 14.39 -5.47
N MET A 32 -4.49 13.89 -4.88
CA MET A 32 -3.69 14.62 -3.89
C MET A 32 -2.76 15.64 -4.55
N ALA A 33 -2.66 16.83 -3.96
CA ALA A 33 -1.68 17.83 -4.37
C ALA A 33 -0.23 17.37 -4.19
N GLY A 34 0.67 17.96 -4.99
CA GLY A 34 2.11 17.72 -4.96
C GLY A 34 2.59 16.72 -6.03
N GLU A 35 3.88 16.39 -5.97
CA GLU A 35 4.50 15.46 -6.93
C GLU A 35 3.98 14.03 -6.71
N PRO A 36 3.49 13.34 -7.75
CA PRO A 36 3.09 11.95 -7.66
C PRO A 36 4.30 11.02 -7.43
N VAL A 37 4.07 9.92 -6.72
CA VAL A 37 5.09 8.88 -6.56
C VAL A 37 5.29 8.16 -7.91
N ARG A 38 6.57 7.93 -8.24
CA ARG A 38 6.97 7.22 -9.44
C ARG A 38 6.34 5.83 -9.48
N ALA A 39 5.91 5.39 -10.67
CA ALA A 39 5.30 4.07 -10.86
C ALA A 39 6.19 2.93 -10.33
N GLN A 40 7.51 3.01 -10.52
CA GLN A 40 8.45 2.01 -10.02
C GLN A 40 8.41 1.85 -8.49
N ALA A 41 8.22 2.94 -7.74
CA ALA A 41 8.15 2.86 -6.28
C ALA A 41 6.86 2.15 -5.82
N TRP A 42 5.76 2.28 -6.58
CA TRP A 42 4.56 1.49 -6.37
C TRP A 42 4.78 0.01 -6.70
N ASP A 43 5.50 -0.30 -7.77
CA ASP A 43 5.84 -1.69 -8.09
C ASP A 43 6.70 -2.34 -6.99
N ILE A 44 7.63 -1.58 -6.41
CA ILE A 44 8.42 -2.04 -5.25
C ILE A 44 7.51 -2.21 -4.03
N TYR A 45 6.64 -1.24 -3.74
CA TYR A 45 5.73 -1.28 -2.58
C TYR A 45 4.79 -2.49 -2.61
N PHE A 46 4.31 -2.88 -3.80
CA PHE A 46 3.46 -4.06 -3.98
C PHE A 46 4.25 -5.35 -4.26
N GLY A 47 5.58 -5.35 -4.13
CA GLY A 47 6.41 -6.54 -4.32
C GLY A 47 6.52 -7.04 -5.76
N ARG A 48 6.13 -6.25 -6.76
CA ARG A 48 6.30 -6.56 -8.20
C ARG A 48 7.71 -6.27 -8.71
N ALA A 49 8.46 -5.44 -7.99
CA ALA A 49 9.85 -5.11 -8.26
C ALA A 49 10.64 -5.04 -6.96
N THR A 50 11.97 -4.98 -7.06
CA THR A 50 12.86 -4.78 -5.92
C THR A 50 13.63 -3.49 -6.08
N GLY A 51 14.02 -2.87 -4.96
CA GLY A 51 14.81 -1.65 -4.95
C GLY A 51 14.50 -0.74 -3.77
N PRO A 52 15.21 0.39 -3.66
CA PRO A 52 14.96 1.36 -2.61
C PRO A 52 13.73 2.22 -2.95
N VAL A 53 13.00 2.60 -1.92
CA VAL A 53 11.95 3.62 -1.96
C VAL A 53 12.33 4.71 -0.96
N ASP A 54 12.31 5.97 -1.38
CA ASP A 54 12.60 7.07 -0.46
C ASP A 54 11.49 7.22 0.59
N TRP A 55 11.85 7.75 1.76
CA TRP A 55 10.95 7.88 2.89
C TRP A 55 9.68 8.69 2.58
N ARG A 56 9.78 9.76 1.79
CA ARG A 56 8.62 10.60 1.45
C ARG A 56 7.64 9.86 0.57
N SER A 57 8.14 9.13 -0.43
CA SER A 57 7.32 8.25 -1.26
C SER A 57 6.65 7.17 -0.43
N MET A 58 7.38 6.52 0.49
CA MET A 58 6.82 5.48 1.36
C MET A 58 5.67 6.02 2.23
N GLN A 59 5.86 7.18 2.88
CA GLN A 59 4.80 7.81 3.69
C GLN A 59 3.58 8.18 2.85
N ARG A 60 3.79 8.72 1.65
CA ARG A 60 2.69 9.10 0.76
C ARG A 60 1.90 7.87 0.32
N MET A 61 2.59 6.81 -0.09
CA MET A 61 1.94 5.53 -0.47
C MET A 61 1.16 4.94 0.70
N ALA A 62 1.73 4.90 1.91
CA ALA A 62 1.05 4.39 3.10
C ALA A 62 -0.27 5.12 3.38
N ARG A 63 -0.27 6.46 3.33
CA ARG A 63 -1.49 7.27 3.51
C ARG A 63 -2.54 6.99 2.43
N CYS A 64 -2.12 6.79 1.19
CA CYS A 64 -3.03 6.45 0.09
C CYS A 64 -3.66 5.07 0.31
N ILE A 65 -2.89 4.11 0.84
CA ILE A 65 -3.36 2.76 1.16
C ILE A 65 -4.36 2.80 2.32
N GLU A 66 -4.06 3.49 3.41
CA GLU A 66 -4.98 3.68 4.54
C GLU A 66 -6.30 4.30 4.09
N ALA A 67 -6.25 5.35 3.26
CA ALA A 67 -7.44 5.98 2.70
C ALA A 67 -8.22 5.03 1.78
N ALA A 68 -7.54 4.25 0.95
CA ALA A 68 -8.16 3.28 0.06
C ALA A 68 -8.87 2.16 0.84
N GLN A 69 -8.27 1.67 1.93
CA GLN A 69 -8.91 0.68 2.81
C GLN A 69 -10.22 1.22 3.40
N VAL A 70 -10.24 2.48 3.85
CA VAL A 70 -11.46 3.13 4.34
C VAL A 70 -12.53 3.25 3.25
N LEU A 71 -12.15 3.71 2.06
CA LEU A 71 -13.09 3.83 0.92
C LEU A 71 -13.71 2.49 0.54
N LEU A 72 -12.89 1.43 0.44
CA LEU A 72 -13.37 0.10 0.07
C LEU A 72 -14.24 -0.53 1.17
N ALA A 73 -13.96 -0.25 2.44
CA ALA A 73 -14.79 -0.72 3.55
C ALA A 73 -16.18 -0.05 3.57
N ILE A 74 -16.27 1.24 3.20
CA ILE A 74 -17.54 1.97 3.16
C ILE A 74 -18.39 1.57 1.95
N GLY A 75 -17.77 1.31 0.80
CA GLY A 75 -18.45 0.95 -0.46
C GLY A 75 -19.06 -0.46 -0.51
N ARG A 76 -18.95 -1.26 0.56
CA ARG A 76 -19.51 -2.62 0.67
C ARG A 76 -20.90 -2.70 1.33
N ARG A 77 -21.53 -1.56 1.66
CA ARG A 77 -22.91 -1.50 2.17
C ARG A 77 -23.90 -1.33 1.04
#